data_AF-A0A9X7WEG8-F1
#
_entry.id   AF-A0A9X7WEG8-F1
#
_cell.length_a   1.000
_cell.length_b   1.000
_cell.length_c   1.000
_cell.angle_alpha   90.00
_cell.angle_beta   90.00
_cell.angle_gamma   90.00
#
_symmetry.space_group_name_H-M   'P 1'
#
loop_
_entity.id
_entity.type
_entity.pdbx_description
1 polymer ?
#
loop_
_entity_poly.entity_id
_entity_poly.type
_entity_poly.pdbx_seq_one_letter_code
_entity_poly.pdbx_strand_id
1 'polypeptide(L)'
;MSPRFLADENIDSDLVLGLRRRVDDIDILRVQDVGLRTVGDPAILQWAADEGRILISRDLKTIPGFVGDRLAAGLPMPGVILLRSRLDAEEWNNQIAYLPLR
;
A
#
# COMPACT_ATOMS: atom_id res chain seq x y z
N MET A 1 1.87 -6.32 17.77
CA MET A 1 0.84 -5.46 17.17
C MET A 1 0.66 -5.92 15.73
N SER A 2 -0.57 -6.15 15.27
CA SER A 2 -0.81 -6.60 13.90
C SER A 2 -0.67 -5.42 12.93
N PRO A 3 -0.03 -5.60 11.75
CA PRO A 3 0.09 -4.54 10.77
C PRO A 3 -1.30 -4.14 10.23
N ARG A 4 -1.46 -2.83 10.00
CA ARG A 4 -2.68 -2.24 9.43
C ARG A 4 -2.40 -1.82 8.00
N PHE A 5 -3.35 -2.04 7.09
CA PHE A 5 -3.16 -1.81 5.66
C PHE A 5 -4.17 -0.80 5.11
N LEU A 6 -3.73 -0.08 4.08
CA LEU A 6 -4.58 0.73 3.21
C LEU A 6 -4.36 0.27 1.77
N ALA A 7 -5.40 -0.29 1.15
CA ALA A 7 -5.39 -0.65 -0.26
C ALA A 7 -5.70 0.58 -1.12
N ASP A 8 -4.79 0.88 -2.05
CA ASP A 8 -4.93 1.93 -3.05
C ASP A 8 -6.07 1.62 -4.05
N GLU A 9 -6.46 2.61 -4.85
CA GLU A 9 -7.58 2.49 -5.79
C GLU A 9 -7.34 1.44 -6.88
N ASN A 10 -6.07 1.22 -7.23
CA ASN A 10 -5.62 0.26 -8.23
C ASN A 10 -5.58 -1.19 -7.71
N ILE A 11 -5.98 -1.44 -6.47
CA ILE A 11 -6.02 -2.78 -5.88
C ILE A 11 -7.34 -3.49 -6.21
N ASP A 12 -7.21 -4.67 -6.82
CA ASP A 12 -8.33 -5.58 -7.14
C ASP A 12 -9.19 -5.85 -5.89
N SER A 13 -10.50 -5.61 -6.02
CA SER A 13 -11.47 -5.88 -4.95
C SER A 13 -11.44 -7.34 -4.49
N ASP A 14 -11.16 -8.28 -5.40
CA ASP A 14 -11.07 -9.71 -5.12
C ASP A 14 -9.87 -10.06 -4.25
N LEU A 15 -8.77 -9.30 -4.36
CA LEU A 15 -7.61 -9.48 -3.47
C LEU A 15 -7.98 -9.08 -2.05
N VAL A 16 -8.59 -7.91 -1.85
CA VAL A 16 -9.05 -7.44 -0.54
C VAL A 16 -10.07 -8.41 0.07
N LEU A 17 -11.03 -8.86 -0.74
CA LEU A 17 -12.03 -9.85 -0.32
C LEU A 17 -11.39 -11.20 0.04
N GLY A 18 -10.44 -11.65 -0.78
CA GLY A 18 -9.72 -12.90 -0.57
C GLY A 18 -8.88 -12.90 0.70
N LEU A 19 -8.23 -11.76 0.99
CA LEU A 19 -7.47 -11.51 2.21
C LEU A 19 -8.38 -11.54 3.45
N ARG A 20 -9.49 -10.79 3.43
CA ARG A 20 -10.49 -10.79 4.53
C ARG A 20 -11.10 -12.17 4.82
N ARG A 21 -11.12 -13.08 3.83
CA ARG A 21 -11.65 -14.45 3.99
C ARG A 21 -10.63 -15.45 4.54
N ARG A 22 -9.33 -15.19 4.38
CA ARG A 22 -8.26 -16.18 4.62
C ARG A 22 -7.32 -15.79 5.76
N VAL A 23 -7.26 -14.51 6.08
CA VAL A 23 -6.42 -13.98 7.15
C VAL A 23 -7.35 -13.49 8.24
N ASP A 24 -7.39 -14.24 9.35
CA ASP A 24 -8.16 -13.85 10.52
C ASP A 24 -7.65 -12.50 11.06
N ASP A 25 -8.58 -11.65 11.49
CA ASP A 25 -8.31 -10.33 12.09
C ASP A 25 -7.46 -9.37 11.24
N ILE A 26 -7.47 -9.51 9.91
CA ILE A 26 -6.77 -8.56 9.04
C ILE A 26 -7.41 -7.16 9.08
N ASP A 27 -6.63 -6.15 9.49
CA ASP A 27 -7.02 -4.73 9.39
C ASP A 27 -6.60 -4.17 8.02
N ILE A 28 -7.53 -4.22 7.06
CA ILE A 28 -7.36 -3.63 5.74
C ILE A 28 -8.54 -2.73 5.37
N LEU A 29 -8.24 -1.45 5.13
CA LEU A 29 -9.15 -0.47 4.55
C LEU A 29 -8.81 -0.23 3.09
N ARG A 30 -9.75 0.34 2.34
CA ARG A 30 -9.53 0.80 0.97
C ARG A 30 -9.61 2.31 0.94
N VAL A 31 -8.82 2.97 0.09
CA VAL A 31 -8.86 4.44 -0.09
C VAL A 31 -10.28 4.93 -0.39
N GLN A 32 -11.10 4.16 -1.11
CA GLN A 32 -12.50 4.50 -1.34
C GLN A 32 -13.39 4.49 -0.10
N ASP A 33 -13.13 3.57 0.83
CA ASP A 33 -14.00 3.35 1.99
C ASP A 33 -13.76 4.43 3.06
N VAL A 34 -12.63 5.14 2.95
CA VAL A 34 -12.23 6.24 3.84
C VAL A 34 -12.31 7.62 3.17
N GLY A 35 -12.96 7.72 2.02
CA GLY A 35 -13.22 9.01 1.35
C GLY A 35 -12.03 9.62 0.60
N LEU A 36 -10.98 8.84 0.31
CA LEU A 36 -9.77 9.33 -0.35
C LEU A 36 -9.75 9.17 -1.88
N ARG A 37 -10.87 8.77 -2.52
CA ARG A 37 -10.91 8.46 -3.97
C ARG A 37 -10.40 9.57 -4.89
N THR A 38 -10.57 10.83 -4.51
CA THR A 38 -10.25 11.99 -5.35
C THR A 38 -9.00 12.72 -4.86
N VAL A 39 -8.26 12.11 -3.96
CA VAL A 39 -7.10 12.70 -3.28
C VAL A 39 -5.83 12.17 -3.95
N GLY A 40 -4.83 13.03 -4.15
CA GLY A 40 -3.56 12.63 -4.76
C GLY A 40 -2.66 11.81 -3.82
N ASP A 41 -1.73 11.05 -4.41
CA ASP A 41 -0.81 10.14 -3.72
C ASP A 41 -0.13 10.73 -2.46
N PRO A 42 0.38 12.00 -2.45
CA PRO A 42 1.02 12.54 -1.24
C PRO A 42 0.07 12.65 -0.05
N ALA A 43 -1.19 12.98 -0.29
CA ALA A 43 -2.19 13.11 0.76
C ALA A 43 -2.73 11.74 1.20
N ILE A 44 -2.78 10.74 0.32
CA ILE A 44 -3.02 9.34 0.69
C ILE A 44 -1.88 8.82 1.60
N LEU A 45 -0.62 9.08 1.25
CA LEU A 45 0.54 8.70 2.06
C LEU A 45 0.55 9.42 3.42
N GLN A 46 0.15 10.70 3.46
CA GLN A 46 0.00 11.44 4.72
C GLN A 46 -1.08 10.80 5.60
N TRP A 47 -2.27 10.55 5.06
CA TRP A 47 -3.35 9.93 5.81
C TRP A 47 -2.97 8.53 6.32
N ALA A 48 -2.31 7.73 5.47
CA ALA A 48 -1.81 6.41 5.86
C ALA A 48 -0.79 6.53 7.01
N ALA A 49 0.07 7.54 6.98
CA ALA A 49 1.02 7.80 8.05
C ALA A 49 0.34 8.20 9.37
N ASP A 50 -0.63 9.10 9.31
CA ASP A 50 -1.40 9.56 10.47
C ASP A 50 -2.17 8.39 11.13
N GLU A 51 -2.65 7.46 10.31
CA GLU A 51 -3.35 6.26 10.75
C GLU A 51 -2.43 5.08 11.08
N GLY A 52 -1.11 5.20 10.88
CA GLY A 52 -0.17 4.09 11.09
C GLY A 52 -0.43 2.87 10.18
N ARG A 53 -0.84 3.11 8.93
CA ARG A 53 -1.19 2.10 7.93
C ARG A 53 -0.14 1.99 6.82
N ILE A 54 0.16 0.76 6.43
CA ILE A 54 1.01 0.44 5.27
C ILE A 54 0.16 0.58 4.00
N LEU A 55 0.59 1.41 3.05
CA LEU A 55 -0.08 1.54 1.75
C LEU A 55 0.26 0.34 0.86
N ILE A 56 -0.75 -0.28 0.24
CA ILE A 56 -0.59 -1.30 -0.79
C ILE A 56 -1.00 -0.68 -2.12
N SER A 57 -0.08 -0.57 -3.08
CA SER A 57 -0.33 0.05 -4.39
C SER A 57 0.28 -0.77 -5.53
N ARG A 58 -0.27 -0.63 -6.74
CA ARG A 58 0.31 -1.10 -8.01
C ARG A 58 1.01 0.01 -8.79
N ASP A 59 0.96 1.25 -8.33
CA ASP A 59 1.65 2.34 -9.00
C ASP A 59 3.15 2.31 -8.69
N LEU A 60 3.89 1.65 -9.58
CA LEU A 60 5.35 1.55 -9.52
C LEU A 60 6.04 2.80 -10.08
N LYS A 61 5.29 3.73 -10.67
CA LYS A 61 5.83 4.89 -11.38
C LYS A 61 5.91 6.11 -10.47
N THR A 62 4.86 6.37 -9.69
CA THR A 62 4.76 7.60 -8.89
C THR A 62 5.09 7.36 -7.41
N ILE A 63 4.56 6.28 -6.82
CA ILE A 63 4.65 6.02 -5.38
C ILE A 63 6.09 5.95 -4.87
N PRO A 64 7.05 5.28 -5.54
CA PRO A 64 8.44 5.29 -5.08
C PRO A 64 9.04 6.69 -4.97
N GLY A 65 8.68 7.60 -5.90
CA GLY A 65 9.12 8.99 -5.87
C GLY A 65 8.59 9.73 -4.65
N PHE A 66 7.28 9.64 -4.41
CA PHE A 66 6.65 10.29 -3.24
C PHE A 66 7.13 9.71 -1.91
N VAL A 67 7.40 8.40 -1.85
CA VAL A 67 8.03 7.78 -0.68
C VAL A 67 9.42 8.34 -0.46
N GLY A 68 10.23 8.47 -1.53
CA GLY A 68 11.55 9.09 -1.47
C GLY A 68 11.53 10.52 -0.94
N ASP A 69 10.64 11.35 -1.48
CA ASP A 69 10.46 12.74 -1.04
C ASP A 69 10.08 12.83 0.44
N ARG A 70 9.16 11.95 0.87
CA ARG A 70 8.66 11.91 2.25
C ARG A 70 9.75 11.47 3.24
N LEU A 71 10.54 10.45 2.88
CA LEU A 71 11.69 10.00 3.67
C LEU A 71 12.77 11.08 3.76
N ALA A 72 13.08 11.76 2.65
CA ALA A 72 14.04 12.86 2.63
C ALA A 72 13.61 14.04 3.51
N ALA A 73 12.30 14.26 3.65
CA ALA A 73 11.72 15.26 4.54
C ALA A 73 11.64 14.81 6.02
N GLY A 74 12.04 13.58 6.37
CA GLY A 74 11.95 13.05 7.73
C GLY A 74 10.52 12.86 8.23
N LEU A 75 9.55 12.75 7.31
CA LEU A 75 8.14 12.57 7.66
C LEU A 75 7.83 11.11 8.00
N PRO A 76 6.85 10.84 8.89
CA PRO A 76 6.47 9.47 9.23
C PRO A 76 6.00 8.69 8.00
N MET A 77 6.47 7.44 7.90
CA MET A 77 6.15 6.54 6.79
C MET A 77 6.02 5.12 7.33
N PRO A 78 4.80 4.62 7.61
CA PRO A 78 4.59 3.25 8.11
C PRO A 78 5.01 2.16 7.11
N GLY A 79 5.15 2.53 5.83
CA GLY A 79 5.67 1.68 4.75
C GLY A 79 4.74 1.62 3.54
N VAL A 80 5.28 1.10 2.44
CA VAL A 80 4.53 0.82 1.20
C VAL A 80 4.88 -0.59 0.72
N ILE A 81 3.85 -1.34 0.31
CA ILE A 81 3.98 -2.60 -0.41
C ILE A 81 3.57 -2.35 -1.87
N LEU A 82 4.50 -2.58 -2.78
CA LEU A 82 4.27 -2.43 -4.20
C LEU A 82 4.01 -3.79 -4.87
N LEU A 83 2.84 -3.92 -5.50
CA LEU A 83 2.44 -5.12 -6.24
C LEU A 83 2.70 -4.94 -7.73
N ARG A 84 3.49 -5.83 -8.35
CA ARG A 84 3.58 -5.92 -9.81
C ARG A 84 2.37 -6.64 -10.37
N SER A 85 1.71 -6.05 -11.36
CA SER A 85 0.64 -6.71 -12.11
C SER A 85 1.23 -7.72 -13.10
N ARG A 86 1.12 -9.01 -12.78
CA ARG A 86 1.41 -10.20 -13.61
C ARG A 86 2.86 -10.33 -14.11
N LEU A 87 3.54 -11.33 -13.59
CA LEU A 87 4.52 -12.10 -14.37
C LEU A 87 3.93 -13.49 -14.55
N ASP A 88 4.18 -14.08 -15.72
CA ASP A 88 3.77 -15.44 -16.05
C ASP A 88 4.28 -16.43 -14.99
N ALA A 89 3.65 -17.60 -14.92
CA ALA A 89 3.81 -18.57 -13.82
C ALA A 89 5.27 -19.01 -13.52
N GLU A 90 6.22 -18.71 -14.40
CA GLU A 90 7.66 -18.97 -14.23
C GLU A 90 8.40 -18.01 -13.29
N GLU A 91 7.88 -16.80 -13.02
CA GLU A 91 8.66 -15.74 -12.34
C GLU A 91 8.26 -15.48 -10.89
N TRP A 92 7.66 -16.47 -10.22
CA TRP A 92 7.10 -16.36 -8.86
C TRP A 92 8.12 -16.08 -7.74
N ASN A 93 9.43 -16.15 -8.01
CA ASN A 93 10.44 -16.13 -6.95
C ASN A 93 10.83 -14.75 -6.39
N ASN A 94 10.32 -13.60 -6.87
CA ASN A 94 10.80 -12.28 -6.37
C ASN A 94 9.84 -11.06 -6.46
N GLN A 95 8.53 -11.24 -6.26
CA GLN A 95 7.54 -10.22 -6.67
C GLN A 95 7.10 -9.17 -5.63
N ILE A 96 7.64 -9.19 -4.40
CA ILE A 96 7.33 -8.17 -3.37
C ILE A 96 8.52 -7.24 -3.21
N ALA A 97 8.37 -5.99 -3.64
CA ALA A 97 9.33 -4.94 -3.30
C ALA A 97 8.87 -4.27 -1.99
N TYR A 98 9.64 -4.48 -0.92
CA TYR A 98 9.51 -3.75 0.34
C TYR A 98 10.49 -2.59 0.35
N LEU A 99 9.99 -1.36 0.46
CA LEU A 99 10.84 -0.18 0.66
C LEU A 99 11.07 -0.01 2.16
N PRO A 100 12.33 -0.13 2.64
CA PRO A 100 12.61 -0.23 4.07
C PRO A 100 12.31 1.06 4.83
N LEU A 101 11.76 0.85 6.03
CA LEU A 101 11.69 1.79 7.15
C LEU A 101 13.11 2.08 7.65
N ARG A 102 13.45 3.35 7.81
CA ARG A 102 14.52 3.79 8.71
C ARG A 102 13.92 4.66 9.80
#